data_AF-R7V377-F1
#
_entry.id   AF-R7V377-F1
#
_cell.length_a   1.000
_cell.length_b   1.000
_cell.length_c   1.000
_cell.angle_alpha   90.00
_cell.angle_beta   90.00
_cell.angle_gamma   90.00
#
_symmetry.space_group_name_H-M   'P 1'
#
loop_
_entity.id
_entity.type
_entity.pdbx_description
1 polymer ?
#
loop_
_entity_poly.entity_id
_entity_poly.type
_entity_poly.pdbx_seq_one_letter_code
_entity_poly.pdbx_strand_id
1 'polypeptide(L)'
;MPESTRQTLPSGPTSLCFNKEEFMRPDFNVELFIVECRRRVQLETLRDDLALYLKILQSAMIELINKDYADFVNLSTNLVGMDKAINTLVTPLDQLKSEIQNVRGALDDAIAAVEVKMTHQAKIRQKKVCLQRLMNIVQSVATMEKLLGIPPPTPTGIPTPPPSPGPHQTKAPSVLPKDDEPSGQLIERVATEFNKLQFYVSKSRSLPMVDQIKPRIANITSTLQFSLEGLFLQGLETSNMPILRQCLRTYATIDKMRNAENLFRKHVVAPFMEEIINEPFIRTHPQGLRGMYAIVLDFIPKHCRCLKEVTAGSPSSGLEPVRGYEFIVNAVWPEVVSNIEAKIPVIFAPGNPNVFHERTFARQLGKASAQTTYGEKTTAYIERRTLTNAIFAW
;
A
#
# COMPACT_ATOMS: atom_id res chain seq x y z
N MET A 1 56.07 -1.44 55.45
CA MET A 1 57.16 -1.58 56.43
C MET A 1 58.41 -1.00 55.77
N PRO A 2 58.62 0.32 55.82
CA PRO A 2 59.83 0.91 55.28
C PRO A 2 60.95 0.70 56.28
N GLU A 3 62.09 0.21 55.80
CA GLU A 3 63.34 0.18 56.53
C GLU A 3 63.60 1.57 57.12
N SER A 4 63.62 1.67 58.45
CA SER A 4 64.16 2.84 59.13
C SER A 4 65.64 2.90 58.77
N THR A 5 65.93 3.63 57.71
CA THR A 5 67.26 4.04 57.28
C THR A 5 68.00 4.50 58.52
N ARG A 6 68.95 3.68 58.98
CA ARG A 6 69.89 4.05 60.03
C ARG A 6 70.42 5.43 59.65
N GLN A 7 70.04 6.46 60.39
CA GLN A 7 70.66 7.78 60.29
C GLN A 7 72.12 7.59 60.67
N THR A 8 72.94 7.29 59.66
CA THR A 8 74.38 7.18 59.80
C THR A 8 74.89 8.58 60.07
N LEU A 9 75.04 8.90 61.35
CA LEU A 9 75.83 10.03 61.79
C LEU A 9 77.19 9.97 61.10
N PRO A 10 77.76 11.11 60.69
CA PRO A 10 79.09 11.15 60.10
C PRO A 10 80.10 10.48 61.05
N SER A 11 80.95 9.61 60.50
CA SER A 11 81.98 8.87 61.23
C SER A 11 83.06 9.83 61.76
N GLY A 12 82.79 10.49 62.89
CA GLY A 12 83.83 11.23 63.62
C GLY A 12 84.97 10.31 64.11
N PRO A 13 86.17 10.86 64.37
CA PRO A 13 87.37 10.08 64.69
C PRO A 13 87.17 9.15 65.90
N THR A 14 87.80 7.97 65.86
CA THR A 14 87.75 6.93 66.92
C THR A 14 88.43 7.36 68.24
N SER A 15 88.97 8.57 68.31
CA SER A 15 89.59 9.16 69.51
C SER A 15 88.63 9.96 70.40
N LEU A 16 87.34 10.05 70.06
CA LEU A 16 86.38 10.82 70.83
C LEU A 16 86.18 10.21 72.23
N CYS A 17 86.22 11.05 73.25
CA CYS A 17 86.06 10.64 74.65
C CYS A 17 84.62 10.24 75.05
N PHE A 18 83.66 10.23 74.13
CA PHE A 18 82.24 9.93 74.37
C PHE A 18 81.62 9.08 73.25
N ASN A 19 80.55 8.35 73.59
CA ASN A 19 79.75 7.62 72.60
C ASN A 19 78.72 8.58 71.97
N LYS A 20 78.70 8.65 70.63
CA LYS A 20 77.83 9.54 69.85
C LYS A 20 76.35 9.16 69.94
N GLU A 21 76.07 7.91 70.26
CA GLU A 21 74.72 7.35 70.35
C GLU A 21 73.97 7.83 71.61
N GLU A 22 74.68 8.31 72.64
CA GLU A 22 74.09 8.85 73.86
C GLU A 22 73.26 10.12 73.57
N PHE A 23 73.68 10.93 72.59
CA PHE A 23 72.97 12.16 72.17
C PHE A 23 71.65 11.89 71.45
N MET A 24 71.43 10.67 70.95
CA MET A 24 70.21 10.27 70.25
C MET A 24 69.18 9.63 71.20
N ARG A 25 69.51 9.49 72.50
CA ARG A 25 68.59 8.92 73.49
C ARG A 25 67.53 9.96 73.87
N PRO A 26 66.25 9.59 73.93
CA PRO A 26 65.17 10.51 74.27
C PRO A 26 65.28 11.07 75.71
N ASP A 27 65.97 10.36 76.61
CA ASP A 27 66.17 10.73 78.01
C ASP A 27 67.56 11.35 78.28
N PHE A 28 68.16 11.99 77.26
CA PHE A 28 69.50 12.55 77.39
C PHE A 28 69.57 13.62 78.50
N ASN A 29 70.40 13.36 79.50
CA ASN A 29 70.65 14.29 80.61
C ASN A 29 72.11 14.75 80.59
N VAL A 30 72.29 16.06 80.43
CA VAL A 30 73.59 16.72 80.32
C VAL A 30 74.46 16.52 81.57
N GLU A 31 73.86 16.55 82.75
CA GLU A 31 74.59 16.43 84.02
C GLU A 31 75.11 15.01 84.22
N LEU A 32 74.29 13.98 83.96
CA LEU A 32 74.72 12.58 84.04
C LEU A 32 75.82 12.26 83.02
N PHE A 33 75.70 12.80 81.80
CA PHE A 33 76.69 12.64 80.74
C PHE A 33 78.05 13.27 81.11
N ILE A 34 78.05 14.50 81.62
CA ILE A 34 79.29 15.18 82.04
C ILE A 34 79.93 14.45 83.23
N VAL A 35 79.13 13.93 84.17
CA VAL A 35 79.64 13.15 85.32
C VAL A 35 80.32 11.86 84.87
N GLU A 36 79.72 11.12 83.93
CA GLU A 36 80.34 9.92 83.38
C GLU A 36 81.61 10.22 82.57
N CYS A 37 81.63 11.29 81.77
CA CYS A 37 82.79 11.71 81.00
C CYS A 37 83.93 12.23 81.89
N ARG A 38 83.61 12.97 82.97
CA ARG A 38 84.59 13.46 83.95
C ARG A 38 85.29 12.34 84.71
N ARG A 39 84.64 11.17 84.86
CA ARG A 39 85.26 9.97 85.44
C ARG A 39 86.32 9.35 84.52
N ARG A 40 86.30 9.68 83.22
CA ARG A 40 87.14 9.06 82.19
C ARG A 40 88.21 10.02 81.63
N VAL A 41 87.96 11.33 81.54
CA VAL A 41 88.83 12.31 80.84
C VAL A 41 88.81 13.72 81.51
N GLN A 42 89.85 14.53 81.28
CA GLN A 42 89.92 15.94 81.69
C GLN A 42 88.89 16.82 80.94
N LEU A 43 88.39 17.87 81.58
CA LEU A 43 87.25 18.67 81.09
C LEU A 43 87.60 19.46 79.82
N GLU A 44 88.86 19.86 79.68
CA GLU A 44 89.39 20.60 78.54
C GLU A 44 89.37 19.74 77.27
N THR A 45 89.77 18.47 77.39
CA THR A 45 89.75 17.52 76.27
C THR A 45 88.32 17.18 75.85
N LEU A 46 87.38 17.08 76.79
CA LEU A 46 85.95 16.88 76.50
C LEU A 46 85.37 18.06 75.71
N ARG A 47 85.69 19.30 76.12
CA ARG A 47 85.24 20.51 75.42
C ARG A 47 85.76 20.53 73.98
N ASP A 48 87.04 20.24 73.80
CA ASP A 48 87.69 20.30 72.49
C ASP A 48 87.15 19.19 71.56
N ASP A 49 86.90 17.98 72.07
CA ASP A 49 86.26 16.88 71.35
C ASP A 49 84.79 17.17 70.99
N LEU A 50 84.03 17.82 71.88
CA LEU A 50 82.66 18.25 71.60
C LEU A 50 82.62 19.34 70.52
N ALA A 51 83.55 20.31 70.58
CA ALA A 51 83.66 21.35 69.56
C ALA A 51 84.06 20.77 68.20
N LEU A 52 84.97 19.79 68.17
CA LEU A 52 85.35 19.06 66.97
C LEU A 52 84.16 18.29 66.40
N TYR A 53 83.41 17.57 67.23
CA TYR A 53 82.24 16.82 66.80
C TYR A 53 81.13 17.73 66.28
N LEU A 54 80.89 18.88 66.91
CA LEU A 54 79.94 19.88 66.43
C LEU A 54 80.33 20.43 65.05
N LYS A 55 81.62 20.67 64.80
CA LYS A 55 82.10 21.12 63.49
C LYS A 55 81.92 20.04 62.41
N ILE A 56 82.17 18.77 62.73
CA ILE A 56 81.94 17.64 61.82
C ILE A 56 80.44 17.48 61.53
N LEU A 57 79.60 17.63 62.55
CA LEU A 57 78.15 17.53 62.39
C LEU A 57 77.61 18.68 61.52
N GLN A 58 78.11 19.90 61.72
CA GLN A 58 77.77 21.06 60.88
C GLN A 58 78.20 20.86 59.43
N SER A 59 79.41 20.35 59.16
CA SER A 59 79.84 20.10 57.78
C SER A 59 79.02 18.98 57.13
N ALA A 60 78.74 17.90 57.86
CA ALA A 60 77.91 16.81 57.36
C ALA A 60 76.46 17.22 57.10
N MET A 61 75.89 18.09 57.94
CA MET A 61 74.57 18.67 57.72
C MET A 61 74.54 19.52 56.44
N ILE A 62 75.55 20.36 56.24
CA ILE A 62 75.69 21.18 55.03
C ILE A 62 75.86 20.28 53.79
N GLU A 63 76.65 19.21 53.87
CA GLU A 63 76.79 18.22 52.80
C GLU A 63 75.48 17.50 52.50
N LEU A 64 74.69 17.13 53.50
CA LEU A 64 73.42 16.43 53.32
C LEU A 64 72.37 17.35 52.67
N ILE A 65 72.31 18.62 53.09
CA ILE A 65 71.48 19.64 52.45
C ILE A 65 71.92 19.85 51.00
N ASN A 66 73.23 20.04 50.76
CA ASN A 66 73.75 20.31 49.42
C ASN A 66 73.62 19.11 48.48
N LYS A 67 73.70 17.88 48.99
CA LYS A 67 73.57 16.64 48.22
C LYS A 67 72.18 16.54 47.60
N ASP A 68 71.14 16.83 48.35
CA ASP A 68 69.76 16.73 47.88
C ASP A 68 69.24 18.06 47.29
N TYR A 69 69.98 19.17 47.46
CA TYR A 69 69.62 20.48 46.93
C TYR A 69 69.59 20.52 45.40
N ALA A 70 70.58 19.91 44.73
CA ALA A 70 70.64 19.87 43.27
C ALA A 70 69.43 19.14 42.66
N ASP A 71 69.03 18.03 43.29
CA ASP A 71 67.89 17.23 42.83
C ASP A 71 66.56 17.95 43.08
N PHE A 72 66.39 18.61 44.23
CA PHE A 72 65.19 19.40 44.52
C PHE A 72 65.05 20.61 43.58
N VAL A 73 66.15 21.31 43.29
CA VAL A 73 66.14 22.44 42.35
C VAL A 73 65.87 21.97 40.92
N ASN A 74 66.45 20.85 40.49
CA ASN A 74 66.16 20.28 39.17
C ASN A 74 64.70 19.81 39.05
N LEU A 75 64.16 19.14 40.08
CA LEU A 75 62.78 18.66 40.07
C LEU A 75 61.79 19.84 40.06
N SER A 76 62.01 20.86 40.89
CA SER A 76 61.15 22.05 40.92
C SER A 76 61.20 22.83 39.60
N THR A 77 62.37 22.95 38.98
CA THR A 77 62.52 23.60 37.66
C THR A 77 61.84 22.80 36.55
N ASN A 78 61.97 21.47 36.57
CA ASN A 78 61.33 20.58 35.59
C ASN A 78 59.81 20.54 35.75
N LEU A 79 59.29 20.57 36.98
CA LEU A 79 57.85 20.60 37.25
C LEU A 79 57.21 21.87 36.68
N VAL A 80 57.86 23.03 36.87
CA VAL A 80 57.43 24.32 36.31
C VAL A 80 57.56 24.35 34.79
N GLY A 81 58.59 23.71 34.22
CA GLY A 81 58.74 23.54 32.78
C GLY A 81 57.67 22.63 32.16
N MET A 82 57.26 21.59 32.88
CA MET A 82 56.25 20.63 32.45
C MET A 82 54.87 21.26 32.35
N ASP A 83 54.51 22.18 33.27
CA ASP A 83 53.27 22.94 33.21
C ASP A 83 53.16 23.76 31.91
N LYS A 84 54.26 24.40 31.49
CA LYS A 84 54.32 25.10 30.20
C LYS A 84 54.17 24.14 29.01
N ALA A 85 54.79 22.96 29.04
CA ALA A 85 54.67 21.97 27.98
C ALA A 85 53.23 21.41 27.89
N ILE A 86 52.59 21.18 29.04
CA ILE A 86 51.18 20.75 29.12
C ILE A 86 50.28 21.84 28.54
N ASN A 87 50.42 23.11 28.95
CA ASN A 87 49.62 24.21 28.41
C ASN A 87 49.83 24.40 26.90
N THR A 88 51.04 24.17 26.41
CA THR A 88 51.36 24.19 24.96
C THR A 88 50.65 23.08 24.19
N LEU A 89 50.32 21.95 24.82
CA LEU A 89 49.59 20.84 24.20
C LEU A 89 48.07 20.93 24.40
N VAL A 90 47.61 21.44 25.55
CA VAL A 90 46.18 21.61 25.84
C VAL A 90 45.53 22.60 24.89
N THR A 91 46.20 23.72 24.60
CA THR A 91 45.69 24.77 23.72
C THR A 91 45.34 24.26 22.30
N PRO A 92 46.25 23.58 21.56
CA PRO A 92 45.93 23.03 20.24
C PRO A 92 44.93 21.87 20.29
N LEU A 93 44.88 21.09 21.38
CA LEU A 93 43.85 20.05 21.56
C LEU A 93 42.46 20.64 21.72
N ASP A 94 42.32 21.73 22.47
CA ASP A 94 41.04 22.45 22.59
C ASP A 94 40.64 23.13 21.28
N GLN A 95 41.60 23.67 20.53
CA GLN A 95 41.36 24.20 19.19
C GLN A 95 40.86 23.09 18.24
N LEU A 96 41.54 21.94 18.21
CA LEU A 96 41.13 20.81 17.38
C LEU A 96 39.75 20.28 17.77
N LYS A 97 39.45 20.21 19.08
CA LYS A 97 38.13 19.83 19.57
C LYS A 97 37.05 20.81 19.09
N SER A 98 37.33 22.11 19.15
CA SER A 98 36.43 23.16 18.64
C SER A 98 36.21 23.02 17.13
N GLU A 99 37.27 22.79 16.36
CA GLU A 99 37.18 22.57 14.90
C GLU A 99 36.35 21.32 14.56
N ILE A 100 36.57 20.20 15.26
CA ILE A 100 35.78 18.98 15.09
C ILE A 100 34.30 19.25 15.40
N GLN A 101 34.01 20.02 16.44
CA GLN A 101 32.65 20.35 16.83
C GLN A 101 31.97 21.27 15.80
N ASN A 102 32.72 22.21 15.22
CA ASN A 102 32.24 23.05 14.12
C ASN A 102 31.96 22.22 12.85
N VAL A 103 32.86 21.30 12.48
CA VAL A 103 32.67 20.40 11.34
C VAL A 103 31.46 19.50 11.56
N ARG A 104 31.29 18.97 12.79
CA ARG A 104 30.11 18.17 13.15
C ARG A 104 28.82 18.98 13.01
N GLY A 105 28.80 20.22 13.51
CA GLY A 105 27.65 21.13 13.33
C GLY A 105 27.34 21.39 11.86
N ALA A 106 28.36 21.71 11.05
CA ALA A 106 28.20 21.92 9.62
C ALA A 106 27.70 20.66 8.89
N LEU A 107 28.11 19.46 9.32
CA LEU A 107 27.63 18.19 8.79
C LEU A 107 26.17 17.94 9.16
N ASP A 108 25.80 18.17 10.42
CA ASP A 108 24.42 18.03 10.89
C ASP A 108 23.48 19.02 10.14
N ASP A 109 23.91 20.26 9.93
CA ASP A 109 23.20 21.25 9.13
C ASP A 109 23.05 20.81 7.66
N ALA A 110 24.10 20.25 7.07
CA ALA A 110 24.08 19.73 5.72
C ALA A 110 23.11 18.54 5.58
N ILE A 111 23.10 17.63 6.57
CA ILE A 111 22.17 16.49 6.63
C ILE A 111 20.73 17.01 6.72
N ALA A 112 20.44 17.94 7.63
CA ALA A 112 19.11 18.54 7.78
C ALA A 112 18.65 19.21 6.47
N ALA A 113 19.54 19.95 5.80
CA ALA A 113 19.25 20.57 4.51
C ALA A 113 18.95 19.54 3.42
N VAL A 114 19.66 18.40 3.39
CA VAL A 114 19.41 17.30 2.45
C VAL A 114 18.08 16.63 2.75
N GLU A 115 17.74 16.37 4.01
CA GLU A 115 16.45 15.78 4.40
C GLU A 115 15.27 16.66 3.97
N VAL A 116 15.35 17.98 4.19
CA VAL A 116 14.34 18.93 3.71
C VAL A 116 14.21 18.87 2.18
N LYS A 117 15.32 18.83 1.45
CA LYS A 117 15.29 18.69 -0.02
C LYS A 117 14.71 17.35 -0.47
N MET A 118 15.01 16.26 0.22
CA MET A 118 14.49 14.93 -0.09
C MET A 118 12.98 14.85 0.15
N THR A 119 12.47 15.40 1.25
CA THR A 119 11.02 15.47 1.50
C THR A 119 10.32 16.36 0.46
N HIS A 120 10.95 17.46 0.04
CA HIS A 120 10.45 18.30 -1.03
C HIS A 120 10.41 17.56 -2.38
N GLN A 121 11.46 16.84 -2.74
CA GLN A 121 11.49 16.00 -3.94
C GLN A 121 10.44 14.90 -3.90
N ALA A 122 10.21 14.26 -2.75
CA ALA A 122 9.16 13.26 -2.59
C ALA A 122 7.76 13.85 -2.86
N LYS A 123 7.47 15.05 -2.34
CA LYS A 123 6.21 15.78 -2.61
C LYS A 123 6.08 16.13 -4.10
N ILE A 124 7.15 16.60 -4.75
CA ILE A 124 7.14 16.88 -6.20
C ILE A 124 6.87 15.61 -6.99
N ARG A 125 7.53 14.49 -6.67
CA ARG A 125 7.32 13.20 -7.34
C ARG A 125 5.87 12.75 -7.19
N GLN A 126 5.29 12.86 -6.01
CA GLN A 126 3.89 12.52 -5.77
C GLN A 126 2.94 13.38 -6.62
N LYS A 127 3.16 14.70 -6.67
CA LYS A 127 2.40 15.63 -7.52
C LYS A 127 2.55 15.29 -9.00
N LYS A 128 3.77 14.99 -9.47
CA LYS A 128 4.05 14.61 -10.86
C LYS A 128 3.29 13.33 -11.26
N VAL A 129 3.34 12.30 -10.42
CA VAL A 129 2.60 11.05 -10.66
C VAL A 129 1.09 11.32 -10.69
N CYS A 130 0.59 12.22 -9.83
CA CYS A 130 -0.83 12.61 -9.84
C CYS A 130 -1.23 13.32 -11.14
N LEU A 131 -0.44 14.30 -11.58
CA LEU A 131 -0.69 15.02 -12.84
C LEU A 131 -0.62 14.08 -14.04
N GLN A 132 0.35 13.17 -14.08
CA GLN A 132 0.46 12.19 -15.15
C GLN A 132 -0.77 11.27 -15.22
N ARG A 133 -1.31 10.84 -14.07
CA ARG A 133 -2.58 10.10 -14.04
C ARG A 133 -3.75 10.92 -14.58
N LEU A 134 -3.86 12.19 -14.22
CA LEU A 134 -4.92 13.08 -14.73
C LEU A 134 -4.80 13.31 -16.23
N MET A 135 -3.57 13.51 -16.73
CA MET A 135 -3.31 13.65 -18.16
C MET A 135 -3.71 12.38 -18.92
N ASN A 136 -3.36 11.20 -18.38
CA ASN A 136 -3.78 9.92 -18.96
C ASN A 136 -5.32 9.79 -18.97
N ILE A 137 -6.02 10.21 -17.90
CA ILE A 137 -7.49 10.20 -17.86
C ILE A 137 -8.06 11.05 -19.00
N VAL A 138 -7.58 12.30 -19.16
CA VAL A 138 -8.07 13.20 -20.21
C VAL A 138 -7.77 12.65 -21.60
N GLN A 139 -6.57 12.14 -21.82
CA GLN A 139 -6.17 11.56 -23.10
C GLN A 139 -6.97 10.28 -23.44
N SER A 140 -7.20 9.40 -22.46
CA SER A 140 -8.04 8.22 -22.64
C SER A 140 -9.49 8.59 -22.97
N VAL A 141 -10.06 9.57 -22.26
CA VAL A 141 -11.42 10.08 -22.56
C VAL A 141 -11.49 10.67 -23.97
N ALA A 142 -10.55 11.52 -24.37
CA ALA A 142 -10.52 12.09 -25.71
C ALA A 142 -10.32 11.03 -26.81
N THR A 143 -9.50 10.01 -26.53
CA THR A 143 -9.29 8.88 -27.46
C THR A 143 -10.58 8.09 -27.62
N MET A 144 -11.29 7.79 -26.53
CA MET A 144 -12.56 7.07 -26.59
C MET A 144 -13.67 7.89 -27.26
N GLU A 145 -13.76 9.20 -27.00
CA GLU A 145 -14.70 10.08 -27.71
C GLU A 145 -14.44 10.10 -29.21
N LYS A 146 -13.17 10.18 -29.62
CA LYS A 146 -12.77 10.10 -31.02
C LYS A 146 -13.11 8.74 -31.65
N LEU A 147 -12.83 7.64 -30.95
CA LEU A 147 -13.12 6.30 -31.42
C LEU A 147 -14.64 6.03 -31.53
N LEU A 148 -15.44 6.62 -30.64
CA LEU A 148 -16.90 6.51 -30.62
C LEU A 148 -17.61 7.55 -31.50
N GLY A 149 -16.88 8.49 -32.13
CA GLY A 149 -17.46 9.56 -32.93
C GLY A 149 -18.29 10.58 -32.13
N ILE A 150 -18.05 10.69 -30.82
CA ILE A 150 -18.74 11.65 -29.95
C ILE A 150 -18.17 13.05 -30.25
N PRO A 151 -18.97 14.03 -30.70
CA PRO A 151 -18.47 15.38 -30.93
C PRO A 151 -17.97 15.99 -29.60
N PRO A 152 -16.87 16.76 -29.62
CA PRO A 152 -16.42 17.47 -28.43
C PRO A 152 -17.56 18.38 -27.93
N PRO A 153 -17.71 18.57 -26.60
CA PRO A 153 -18.73 19.46 -26.08
C PRO A 153 -18.50 20.85 -26.67
N THR A 154 -19.37 21.24 -27.60
CA THR A 154 -19.43 22.60 -28.11
C THR A 154 -19.71 23.50 -26.92
N PRO A 155 -18.86 24.51 -26.62
CA PRO A 155 -19.20 25.50 -25.62
C PRO A 155 -20.48 26.20 -26.06
N THR A 156 -21.56 25.93 -25.33
CA THR A 156 -22.85 26.62 -25.42
C THR A 156 -22.64 28.13 -25.28
N GLY A 157 -22.92 28.91 -26.32
CA GLY A 157 -22.94 30.37 -26.19
C GLY A 157 -22.77 31.26 -27.42
N ILE A 158 -22.90 30.79 -28.66
CA ILE A 158 -22.96 31.70 -29.82
C ILE A 158 -24.09 31.26 -30.76
N PRO A 159 -25.15 32.06 -30.96
CA PRO A 159 -26.14 31.82 -32.00
C PRO A 159 -25.53 32.20 -33.36
N THR A 160 -25.28 31.21 -34.22
CA THR A 160 -24.99 31.45 -35.63
C THR A 160 -26.28 31.68 -36.42
N PRO A 161 -26.33 32.67 -37.33
CA PRO A 161 -27.52 32.98 -38.13
C PRO A 161 -27.77 31.92 -39.23
N PRO A 162 -29.00 31.85 -39.79
CA PRO A 162 -29.39 30.78 -40.71
C PRO A 162 -28.62 30.86 -42.05
N PRO A 163 -28.37 29.71 -42.72
CA PRO A 163 -27.62 29.71 -43.97
C PRO A 163 -28.53 30.12 -45.15
N SER A 164 -28.17 31.23 -45.82
CA SER A 164 -28.70 31.58 -47.13
C SER A 164 -28.09 30.70 -48.24
N PRO A 165 -28.81 30.43 -49.34
CA PRO A 165 -28.40 29.49 -50.37
C PRO A 165 -27.57 30.18 -51.46
N GLY A 166 -26.41 29.61 -51.80
CA GLY A 166 -25.60 30.02 -52.95
C GLY A 166 -24.60 28.92 -53.32
N PRO A 167 -24.30 28.71 -54.62
CA PRO A 167 -23.93 27.39 -55.12
C PRO A 167 -22.45 27.28 -55.52
N HIS A 168 -22.04 26.02 -55.70
CA HIS A 168 -20.80 25.53 -56.32
C HIS A 168 -19.60 25.24 -55.42
N GLN A 169 -19.52 23.94 -55.09
CA GLN A 169 -18.37 23.06 -55.30
C GLN A 169 -17.09 23.38 -54.52
N THR A 170 -16.92 22.66 -53.41
CA THR A 170 -15.77 21.76 -53.29
C THR A 170 -16.22 20.56 -52.47
N LYS A 171 -16.34 19.40 -53.11
CA LYS A 171 -16.60 18.13 -52.41
C LYS A 171 -15.42 17.87 -51.50
N ALA A 172 -15.50 18.32 -50.24
CA ALA A 172 -14.71 17.75 -49.17
C ALA A 172 -15.00 16.24 -49.16
N PRO A 173 -14.00 15.36 -49.11
CA PRO A 173 -14.26 13.94 -48.96
C PRO A 173 -14.99 13.78 -47.63
N SER A 174 -16.26 13.41 -47.71
CA SER A 174 -17.00 12.85 -46.61
C SER A 174 -16.20 11.63 -46.13
N VAL A 175 -15.33 11.81 -45.15
CA VAL A 175 -14.77 10.70 -44.37
C VAL A 175 -15.86 10.26 -43.41
N LEU A 176 -16.95 9.76 -43.99
CA LEU A 176 -17.62 8.59 -43.44
C LEU A 176 -16.65 7.45 -43.73
N PRO A 177 -16.12 6.73 -42.73
CA PRO A 177 -15.59 5.41 -42.98
C PRO A 177 -16.76 4.61 -43.55
N LYS A 178 -16.67 4.32 -44.84
CA LYS A 178 -17.39 3.20 -45.45
C LYS A 178 -17.13 1.96 -44.59
N ASP A 179 -18.18 1.18 -44.41
CA ASP A 179 -18.14 -0.19 -43.90
C ASP A 179 -16.84 -0.91 -44.29
N ASP A 180 -16.08 -1.35 -43.29
CA ASP A 180 -15.11 -2.48 -43.32
C ASP A 180 -14.16 -2.48 -42.10
N GLU A 181 -14.62 -2.06 -40.92
CA GLU A 181 -14.00 -2.45 -39.64
C GLU A 181 -15.11 -3.06 -38.80
N PRO A 182 -14.97 -4.30 -38.29
CA PRO A 182 -16.05 -4.92 -37.55
C PRO A 182 -16.27 -4.07 -36.30
N SER A 183 -17.43 -3.44 -36.20
CA SER A 183 -17.80 -2.56 -35.08
C SER A 183 -17.50 -3.22 -33.72
N GLY A 184 -17.52 -4.55 -33.64
CA GLY A 184 -17.07 -5.34 -32.49
C GLY A 184 -15.60 -5.17 -32.08
N GLN A 185 -14.64 -5.05 -33.02
CA GLN A 185 -13.21 -4.80 -32.70
C GLN A 185 -13.00 -3.39 -32.17
N LEU A 186 -13.66 -2.39 -32.76
CA LEU A 186 -13.64 -1.01 -32.28
C LEU A 186 -14.22 -0.93 -30.86
N ILE A 187 -15.36 -1.59 -30.62
CA ILE A 187 -16.03 -1.63 -29.32
C ILE A 187 -15.20 -2.36 -28.25
N GLU A 188 -14.52 -3.44 -28.61
CA GLU A 188 -13.56 -4.10 -27.71
C GLU A 188 -12.40 -3.17 -27.36
N ARG A 189 -11.81 -2.50 -28.36
CA ARG A 189 -10.73 -1.54 -28.13
C ARG A 189 -11.18 -0.42 -27.19
N VAL A 190 -12.37 0.13 -27.41
CA VAL A 190 -12.96 1.13 -26.51
C VAL A 190 -13.20 0.56 -25.11
N ALA A 191 -13.68 -0.68 -24.99
CA ALA A 191 -13.91 -1.31 -23.69
C ALA A 191 -12.62 -1.56 -22.90
N THR A 192 -11.52 -1.93 -23.56
CA THR A 192 -10.22 -2.08 -22.89
C THR A 192 -9.68 -0.73 -22.39
N GLU A 193 -9.79 0.32 -23.20
CA GLU A 193 -9.45 1.69 -22.77
C GLU A 193 -10.38 2.21 -21.68
N PHE A 194 -11.66 1.83 -21.72
CA PHE A 194 -12.63 2.16 -20.68
C PHE A 194 -12.28 1.49 -19.35
N ASN A 195 -11.85 0.23 -19.36
CA ASN A 195 -11.41 -0.45 -18.14
C ASN A 195 -10.15 0.22 -17.54
N LYS A 196 -9.17 0.58 -18.38
CA LYS A 196 -8.00 1.38 -17.95
C LYS A 196 -8.43 2.72 -17.34
N LEU A 197 -9.38 3.41 -17.96
CA LEU A 197 -9.94 4.66 -17.45
C LEU A 197 -10.60 4.46 -16.08
N GLN A 198 -11.43 3.42 -15.91
CA GLN A 198 -12.09 3.11 -14.63
C GLN A 198 -11.04 2.92 -13.52
N PHE A 199 -9.93 2.22 -13.81
CA PHE A 199 -8.83 2.08 -12.87
C PHE A 199 -8.22 3.44 -12.48
N TYR A 200 -7.89 4.30 -13.45
CA TYR A 200 -7.30 5.62 -13.16
C TYR A 200 -8.24 6.52 -12.36
N VAL A 201 -9.54 6.51 -12.68
CA VAL A 201 -10.58 7.30 -12.00
C VAL A 201 -10.82 6.80 -10.58
N SER A 202 -10.79 5.49 -10.35
CA SER A 202 -10.93 4.91 -9.00
C SER A 202 -9.79 5.34 -8.06
N LYS A 203 -8.58 5.53 -8.60
CA LYS A 203 -7.37 5.92 -7.86
C LYS A 203 -7.23 7.43 -7.64
N SER A 204 -7.98 8.26 -8.37
CA SER A 204 -7.96 9.72 -8.30
C SER A 204 -9.20 10.33 -7.64
N ARG A 205 -9.91 9.52 -6.84
CA ARG A 205 -11.23 9.76 -6.25
C ARG A 205 -11.22 10.82 -5.13
N SER A 206 -10.87 12.06 -5.46
CA SER A 206 -10.98 13.24 -4.58
C SER A 206 -10.64 14.57 -5.27
N LEU A 207 -10.35 14.58 -6.57
CA LEU A 207 -9.89 15.79 -7.27
C LEU A 207 -11.04 16.46 -8.05
N PRO A 208 -11.19 17.79 -7.95
CA PRO A 208 -12.30 18.53 -8.59
C PRO A 208 -12.31 18.39 -10.12
N MET A 209 -11.15 18.15 -10.73
CA MET A 209 -11.04 17.87 -12.17
C MET A 209 -11.71 16.55 -12.56
N VAL A 210 -11.70 15.54 -11.68
CA VAL A 210 -12.41 14.27 -11.95
C VAL A 210 -13.91 14.52 -12.01
N ASP A 211 -14.43 15.42 -11.17
CA ASP A 211 -15.86 15.79 -11.18
C ASP A 211 -16.29 16.45 -12.50
N GLN A 212 -15.41 17.27 -13.10
CA GLN A 212 -15.66 17.86 -14.42
C GLN A 212 -15.64 16.82 -15.56
N ILE A 213 -14.89 15.74 -15.41
CA ILE A 213 -14.75 14.68 -16.42
C ILE A 213 -15.85 13.62 -16.28
N LYS A 214 -16.43 13.42 -15.09
CA LYS A 214 -17.55 12.49 -14.85
C LYS A 214 -18.68 12.54 -15.90
N PRO A 215 -19.22 13.70 -16.31
CA PRO A 215 -20.28 13.74 -17.33
C PRO A 215 -19.82 13.20 -18.70
N ARG A 216 -18.56 13.44 -19.08
CA ARG A 216 -17.97 12.90 -20.31
C ARG A 216 -17.83 11.38 -20.24
N ILE A 217 -17.37 10.87 -19.09
CA ILE A 217 -17.29 9.42 -18.83
C ILE A 217 -18.69 8.79 -18.88
N ALA A 218 -19.70 9.46 -18.31
CA ALA A 218 -21.08 8.99 -18.36
C ALA A 218 -21.58 8.91 -19.81
N ASN A 219 -21.30 9.92 -20.64
CA ASN A 219 -21.65 9.90 -22.06
C ASN A 219 -20.98 8.73 -22.81
N ILE A 220 -19.65 8.56 -22.63
CA ILE A 220 -18.92 7.40 -23.18
C ILE A 220 -19.54 6.08 -22.73
N THR A 221 -19.90 5.98 -21.45
CA THR A 221 -20.51 4.77 -20.88
C THR A 221 -21.85 4.47 -21.54
N SER A 222 -22.70 5.48 -21.72
CA SER A 222 -24.00 5.33 -22.37
C SER A 222 -23.87 4.93 -23.83
N THR A 223 -22.96 5.57 -24.59
CA THR A 223 -22.71 5.22 -26.00
C THR A 223 -22.15 3.82 -26.13
N LEU A 224 -21.19 3.43 -25.29
CA LEU A 224 -20.63 2.08 -25.28
C LEU A 224 -21.71 1.03 -24.95
N GLN A 225 -22.58 1.32 -23.99
CA GLN A 225 -23.70 0.44 -23.63
C GLN A 225 -24.70 0.28 -24.78
N PHE A 226 -25.09 1.39 -25.43
CA PHE A 226 -26.00 1.37 -26.57
C PHE A 226 -25.45 0.56 -27.74
N SER A 227 -24.17 0.77 -28.08
CA SER A 227 -23.52 0.01 -29.15
C SER A 227 -23.38 -1.48 -28.83
N LEU A 228 -23.08 -1.83 -27.57
CA LEU A 228 -23.04 -3.23 -27.13
C LEU A 228 -24.41 -3.90 -27.14
N GLU A 229 -25.47 -3.17 -26.76
CA GLU A 229 -26.85 -3.64 -26.81
C GLU A 229 -27.26 -3.94 -28.25
N GLY A 230 -26.99 -3.02 -29.18
CA GLY A 230 -27.25 -3.24 -30.61
C GLY A 230 -26.51 -4.47 -31.16
N LEU A 231 -25.21 -4.61 -30.86
CA LEU A 231 -24.43 -5.79 -31.27
C LEU A 231 -24.97 -7.10 -30.66
N PHE A 232 -25.42 -7.06 -29.41
CA PHE A 232 -25.96 -8.24 -28.74
C PHE A 232 -27.27 -8.69 -29.39
N LEU A 233 -28.20 -7.76 -29.61
CA LEU A 233 -29.49 -8.05 -30.25
C LEU A 233 -29.30 -8.54 -31.69
N GLN A 234 -28.43 -7.87 -32.48
CA GLN A 234 -28.09 -8.32 -33.83
C GLN A 234 -27.47 -9.73 -33.82
N GLY A 235 -26.59 -10.01 -32.86
CA GLY A 235 -25.98 -11.33 -32.70
C GLY A 235 -27.01 -12.43 -32.37
N LEU A 236 -28.05 -12.10 -31.60
CA LEU A 236 -29.15 -13.01 -31.28
C LEU A 236 -30.05 -13.26 -32.48
N GLU A 237 -30.47 -12.22 -33.19
CA GLU A 237 -31.33 -12.32 -34.39
C GLU A 237 -30.65 -13.10 -35.51
N THR A 238 -29.38 -12.81 -35.78
CA THR A 238 -28.60 -13.47 -36.84
C THR A 238 -28.00 -14.81 -36.42
N SER A 239 -28.11 -15.18 -35.13
CA SER A 239 -27.43 -16.34 -34.53
C SER A 239 -25.91 -16.37 -34.81
N ASN A 240 -25.28 -15.19 -34.90
CA ASN A 240 -23.86 -15.06 -35.20
C ASN A 240 -23.00 -15.27 -33.94
N MET A 241 -22.49 -16.49 -33.81
CA MET A 241 -21.70 -16.95 -32.67
C MET A 241 -20.42 -16.13 -32.39
N PRO A 242 -19.59 -15.78 -33.39
CA PRO A 242 -18.48 -14.85 -33.21
C PRO A 242 -18.86 -13.50 -32.59
N ILE A 243 -19.92 -12.86 -33.11
CA ILE A 243 -20.37 -11.53 -32.62
C ILE A 243 -20.87 -11.64 -31.18
N LEU A 244 -21.68 -12.66 -30.87
CA LEU A 244 -22.15 -12.91 -29.51
C LEU A 244 -21.01 -13.15 -28.54
N ARG A 245 -20.01 -13.96 -28.93
CA ARG A 245 -18.82 -14.22 -28.11
C ARG A 245 -18.04 -12.94 -27.84
N GLN A 246 -17.84 -12.13 -28.87
CA GLN A 246 -17.12 -10.86 -28.75
C GLN A 246 -17.85 -9.88 -27.83
N CYS A 247 -19.17 -9.76 -28.02
CA CYS A 247 -20.03 -8.91 -27.21
C CYS A 247 -20.02 -9.33 -25.73
N LEU A 248 -20.20 -10.63 -25.43
CA LEU A 248 -20.18 -11.13 -24.06
C LEU A 248 -18.80 -10.98 -23.39
N ARG A 249 -17.71 -11.20 -24.11
CA ARG A 249 -16.36 -10.91 -23.58
C ARG A 249 -16.20 -9.43 -23.23
N THR A 250 -16.75 -8.56 -24.08
CA THR A 250 -16.69 -7.12 -23.86
C THR A 250 -17.52 -6.71 -22.64
N TYR A 251 -18.74 -7.22 -22.49
CA TYR A 251 -19.57 -7.04 -21.29
C TYR A 251 -18.90 -7.54 -20.00
N ALA A 252 -18.17 -8.65 -20.07
CA ALA A 252 -17.37 -9.15 -18.94
C ALA A 252 -16.19 -8.21 -18.61
N THR A 253 -15.52 -7.67 -19.63
CA THR A 253 -14.37 -6.76 -19.46
C THR A 253 -14.75 -5.44 -18.79
N ILE A 254 -15.97 -4.93 -19.05
CA ILE A 254 -16.50 -3.70 -18.43
C ILE A 254 -17.27 -3.96 -17.14
N ASP A 255 -17.29 -5.20 -16.63
CA ASP A 255 -18.02 -5.63 -15.43
C ASP A 255 -19.54 -5.31 -15.49
N LYS A 256 -20.16 -5.54 -16.65
CA LYS A 256 -21.60 -5.33 -16.90
C LYS A 256 -22.31 -6.59 -17.37
N MET A 257 -21.92 -7.76 -16.88
CA MET A 257 -22.50 -9.05 -17.26
C MET A 257 -24.03 -9.10 -17.07
N ARG A 258 -24.52 -8.60 -15.94
CA ARG A 258 -25.97 -8.54 -15.63
C ARG A 258 -26.78 -7.72 -16.65
N ASN A 259 -26.17 -6.72 -17.29
CA ASN A 259 -26.88 -5.91 -18.29
C ASN A 259 -27.22 -6.77 -19.52
N ALA A 260 -26.30 -7.64 -19.97
CA ALA A 260 -26.56 -8.56 -21.08
C ALA A 260 -27.65 -9.58 -20.74
N GLU A 261 -27.64 -10.11 -19.50
CA GLU A 261 -28.69 -11.02 -19.02
C GLU A 261 -30.07 -10.35 -18.99
N ASN A 262 -30.13 -9.12 -18.46
CA ASN A 262 -31.37 -8.33 -18.45
C ASN A 262 -31.85 -7.95 -19.86
N LEU A 263 -30.93 -7.69 -20.77
CA LEU A 263 -31.26 -7.38 -22.16
C LEU A 263 -31.90 -8.58 -22.86
N PHE A 264 -31.31 -9.77 -22.69
CA PHE A 264 -31.90 -11.03 -23.15
C PHE A 264 -33.27 -11.28 -22.52
N ARG A 265 -33.40 -11.03 -21.20
CA ARG A 265 -34.67 -11.13 -20.48
C ARG A 265 -35.74 -10.25 -21.10
N LYS A 266 -35.43 -8.97 -21.35
CA LYS A 266 -36.40 -7.97 -21.81
C LYS A 266 -36.81 -8.15 -23.27
N HIS A 267 -35.87 -8.48 -24.16
CA HIS A 267 -36.11 -8.49 -25.61
C HIS A 267 -36.48 -9.85 -26.19
N VAL A 268 -36.08 -10.95 -25.54
CA VAL A 268 -36.33 -12.31 -26.06
C VAL A 268 -37.27 -13.08 -25.13
N VAL A 269 -36.97 -13.11 -23.84
CA VAL A 269 -37.72 -13.94 -22.88
C VAL A 269 -39.09 -13.33 -22.59
N ALA A 270 -39.15 -12.07 -22.18
CA ALA A 270 -40.39 -11.40 -21.78
C ALA A 270 -41.48 -11.50 -22.86
N PRO A 271 -41.29 -11.05 -24.12
CA PRO A 271 -42.35 -11.11 -25.11
C PRO A 271 -42.89 -12.53 -25.35
N PHE A 272 -42.00 -13.53 -25.37
CA PHE A 272 -42.39 -14.93 -25.52
C PHE A 272 -43.18 -15.45 -24.31
N MET A 273 -42.72 -15.14 -23.09
CA MET A 273 -43.38 -15.57 -21.86
C MET A 273 -44.73 -14.87 -21.66
N GLU A 274 -44.87 -13.62 -22.07
CA GLU A 274 -46.14 -12.89 -22.01
C GLU A 274 -47.21 -13.46 -22.96
N GLU A 275 -46.79 -13.92 -24.13
CA GLU A 275 -47.66 -14.55 -25.12
C GLU A 275 -48.20 -15.90 -24.65
N ILE A 276 -47.38 -16.69 -23.94
CA ILE A 276 -47.73 -18.06 -23.53
C ILE A 276 -48.34 -18.13 -22.13
N ILE A 277 -47.83 -17.34 -21.19
CA ILE A 277 -48.24 -17.38 -19.78
C ILE A 277 -49.37 -16.38 -19.57
N ASN A 278 -50.57 -16.75 -20.01
CA ASN A 278 -51.78 -15.98 -19.78
C ASN A 278 -53.01 -16.91 -19.59
N GLU A 279 -54.05 -16.43 -18.90
CA GLU A 279 -55.28 -17.19 -18.68
C GLU A 279 -56.00 -17.64 -19.97
N PRO A 280 -56.14 -16.81 -21.03
CA PRO A 280 -56.86 -17.24 -22.23
C PRO A 280 -56.15 -18.39 -22.94
N PHE A 281 -54.82 -18.42 -22.94
CA PHE A 281 -54.03 -19.53 -23.50
C PHE A 281 -54.35 -20.84 -22.79
N ILE A 282 -54.41 -20.85 -21.46
CA ILE A 282 -54.74 -22.08 -20.70
C ILE A 282 -56.16 -22.57 -21.02
N ARG A 283 -57.12 -21.66 -21.20
CA ARG A 283 -58.53 -22.03 -21.46
C ARG A 283 -58.76 -22.57 -22.88
N THR A 284 -57.96 -22.13 -23.84
CA THR A 284 -58.10 -22.50 -25.25
C THR A 284 -57.22 -23.68 -25.66
N HIS A 285 -56.11 -23.92 -24.95
CA HIS A 285 -55.17 -24.98 -25.32
C HIS A 285 -55.65 -26.36 -24.86
N PRO A 286 -55.60 -27.40 -25.72
CA PRO A 286 -56.15 -28.73 -25.43
C PRO A 286 -55.46 -29.47 -24.27
N GLN A 287 -54.23 -29.06 -23.91
CA GLN A 287 -53.47 -29.60 -22.78
C GLN A 287 -53.39 -28.64 -21.58
N GLY A 288 -54.13 -27.52 -21.64
CA GLY A 288 -54.20 -26.49 -20.59
C GLY A 288 -52.83 -26.12 -20.01
N LEU A 289 -52.70 -26.27 -18.69
CA LEU A 289 -51.48 -25.93 -17.94
C LEU A 289 -50.27 -26.81 -18.30
N ARG A 290 -50.48 -28.08 -18.62
CA ARG A 290 -49.39 -29.00 -18.99
C ARG A 290 -48.79 -28.62 -20.35
N GLY A 291 -49.62 -28.23 -21.30
CA GLY A 291 -49.19 -27.73 -22.61
C GLY A 291 -48.38 -26.43 -22.48
N MET A 292 -48.86 -25.50 -21.64
CA MET A 292 -48.14 -24.26 -21.34
C MET A 292 -46.72 -24.55 -20.80
N TYR A 293 -46.59 -25.43 -19.79
CA TYR A 293 -45.27 -25.79 -19.25
C TYR A 293 -44.38 -26.49 -20.28
N ALA A 294 -44.94 -27.35 -21.15
CA ALA A 294 -44.17 -27.99 -22.21
C ALA A 294 -43.57 -26.98 -23.20
N ILE A 295 -44.35 -25.96 -23.60
CA ILE A 295 -43.90 -24.91 -24.52
C ILE A 295 -42.86 -24.00 -23.85
N VAL A 296 -43.05 -23.67 -22.56
CA VAL A 296 -42.06 -22.90 -21.77
C VAL A 296 -40.74 -23.68 -21.65
N LEU A 297 -40.79 -25.00 -21.47
CA LEU A 297 -39.59 -25.83 -21.43
C LEU A 297 -38.89 -25.94 -22.80
N ASP A 298 -39.66 -25.96 -23.88
CA ASP A 298 -39.16 -26.00 -25.26
C ASP A 298 -38.51 -24.69 -25.73
N PHE A 299 -38.77 -23.58 -25.03
CA PHE A 299 -38.09 -22.30 -25.27
C PHE A 299 -36.57 -22.39 -25.10
N ILE A 300 -36.10 -23.08 -24.05
CA ILE A 300 -34.69 -23.13 -23.67
C ILE A 300 -33.83 -23.76 -24.78
N PRO A 301 -34.12 -24.98 -25.30
CA PRO A 301 -33.32 -25.57 -26.37
C PRO A 301 -33.40 -24.80 -27.69
N LYS A 302 -34.48 -24.06 -27.96
CA LYS A 302 -34.65 -23.29 -29.20
C LYS A 302 -33.94 -21.93 -29.16
N HIS A 303 -34.17 -21.15 -28.12
CA HIS A 303 -33.73 -19.74 -28.05
C HIS A 303 -32.43 -19.54 -27.24
N CYS A 304 -32.07 -20.48 -26.36
CA CYS A 304 -30.84 -20.35 -25.56
C CYS A 304 -29.65 -21.15 -26.13
N ARG A 305 -29.81 -21.86 -27.25
CA ARG A 305 -28.76 -22.72 -27.84
C ARG A 305 -27.48 -21.92 -28.13
N CYS A 306 -27.60 -20.81 -28.84
CA CYS A 306 -26.46 -19.97 -29.22
C CYS A 306 -25.74 -19.43 -27.97
N LEU A 307 -26.48 -18.93 -26.98
CA LEU A 307 -25.89 -18.45 -25.72
C LEU A 307 -25.23 -19.58 -24.92
N LYS A 308 -25.83 -20.77 -24.88
CA LYS A 308 -25.26 -21.94 -24.20
C LYS A 308 -23.94 -22.36 -24.84
N GLU A 309 -23.85 -22.36 -26.16
CA GLU A 309 -22.63 -22.74 -26.86
C GLU A 309 -21.51 -21.69 -26.71
N VAL A 310 -21.84 -20.40 -26.62
CA VAL A 310 -20.85 -19.35 -26.31
C VAL A 310 -20.35 -19.41 -24.84
N THR A 311 -21.24 -19.73 -23.90
CA THR A 311 -20.94 -19.67 -22.45
C THR A 311 -20.38 -20.98 -21.88
N ALA A 312 -20.84 -22.13 -22.35
CA ALA A 312 -20.33 -23.44 -21.93
C ALA A 312 -19.16 -23.94 -22.80
N GLY A 313 -18.99 -23.34 -23.98
CA GLY A 313 -18.02 -23.76 -24.97
C GLY A 313 -18.53 -24.96 -25.77
N SER A 314 -18.19 -24.98 -27.06
CA SER A 314 -18.46 -26.14 -27.92
C SER A 314 -17.21 -27.03 -27.90
N PRO A 315 -17.30 -28.33 -27.54
CA PRO A 315 -16.16 -29.24 -27.53
C PRO A 315 -15.51 -29.39 -28.93
N SER A 316 -16.24 -29.05 -29.99
CA SER A 316 -15.79 -29.06 -31.39
C SER A 316 -15.05 -27.79 -31.84
N SER A 317 -15.14 -26.69 -31.08
CA SER A 317 -14.76 -25.37 -31.58
C SER A 317 -13.37 -24.89 -31.13
N GLY A 318 -12.74 -25.54 -30.13
CA GLY A 318 -11.42 -25.14 -29.59
C GLY A 318 -11.33 -23.71 -29.02
N LEU A 319 -12.45 -22.98 -28.96
CA LEU A 319 -12.54 -21.58 -28.56
C LEU A 319 -12.89 -21.47 -27.08
N GLU A 320 -12.18 -20.60 -26.36
CA GLU A 320 -12.35 -20.44 -24.91
C GLU A 320 -13.76 -19.94 -24.56
N PRO A 321 -14.49 -20.65 -23.67
CA PRO A 321 -15.85 -20.30 -23.27
C PRO A 321 -15.90 -18.99 -22.50
N VAL A 322 -16.95 -18.19 -22.71
CA VAL A 322 -17.18 -16.96 -21.95
C VAL A 322 -17.88 -17.32 -20.63
N ARG A 323 -17.09 -17.45 -19.56
CA ARG A 323 -17.58 -17.83 -18.23
C ARG A 323 -18.21 -16.65 -17.49
N GLY A 324 -19.11 -16.95 -16.56
CA GLY A 324 -19.70 -15.96 -15.65
C GLY A 324 -21.15 -15.56 -15.95
N TYR A 325 -21.73 -16.09 -17.04
CA TYR A 325 -23.11 -15.84 -17.42
C TYR A 325 -24.03 -16.99 -17.01
N GLU A 326 -25.20 -16.64 -16.45
CA GLU A 326 -26.25 -17.58 -16.07
C GLU A 326 -27.60 -17.14 -16.65
N PHE A 327 -27.70 -17.02 -17.97
CA PHE A 327 -28.91 -16.57 -18.68
C PHE A 327 -30.19 -17.33 -18.28
N ILE A 328 -30.10 -18.65 -18.07
CA ILE A 328 -31.29 -19.44 -17.68
C ILE A 328 -31.79 -19.01 -16.30
N VAL A 329 -30.88 -18.81 -15.34
CA VAL A 329 -31.21 -18.51 -13.94
C VAL A 329 -31.59 -17.04 -13.77
N ASN A 330 -30.89 -16.14 -14.45
CA ASN A 330 -31.01 -14.69 -14.24
C ASN A 330 -31.96 -14.01 -15.23
N ALA A 331 -32.19 -14.60 -16.41
CA ALA A 331 -33.09 -14.03 -17.42
C ALA A 331 -34.38 -14.84 -17.60
N VAL A 332 -34.28 -16.16 -17.83
CA VAL A 332 -35.45 -16.99 -18.17
C VAL A 332 -36.36 -17.24 -16.97
N TRP A 333 -35.80 -17.80 -15.89
CA TRP A 333 -36.59 -18.21 -14.73
C TRP A 333 -37.32 -17.07 -14.01
N PRO A 334 -36.71 -15.89 -13.77
CA PRO A 334 -37.39 -14.79 -13.09
C PRO A 334 -38.61 -14.30 -13.87
N GLU A 335 -38.56 -14.36 -15.20
CA GLU A 335 -39.66 -13.96 -16.07
C GLU A 335 -40.81 -14.97 -16.07
N VAL A 336 -40.48 -16.27 -16.08
CA VAL A 336 -41.48 -17.34 -15.95
C VAL A 336 -42.22 -17.23 -14.63
N VAL A 337 -41.49 -17.10 -13.51
CA VAL A 337 -42.10 -16.98 -12.17
C VAL A 337 -42.95 -15.71 -12.08
N SER A 338 -42.42 -14.57 -12.51
CA SER A 338 -43.13 -13.28 -12.46
C SER A 338 -44.44 -13.31 -13.26
N ASN A 339 -44.43 -13.88 -14.48
CA ASN A 339 -45.65 -13.97 -15.29
C ASN A 339 -46.66 -14.97 -14.70
N ILE A 340 -46.21 -16.09 -14.12
CA ILE A 340 -47.10 -17.05 -13.48
C ILE A 340 -47.79 -16.43 -12.24
N GLU A 341 -47.02 -15.75 -11.39
CA GLU A 341 -47.54 -15.09 -10.18
C GLU A 341 -48.51 -13.95 -10.54
N ALA A 342 -48.19 -13.15 -11.55
CA ALA A 342 -49.00 -11.98 -11.92
C ALA A 342 -50.23 -12.32 -12.76
N LYS A 343 -50.09 -13.20 -13.76
CA LYS A 343 -51.13 -13.44 -14.79
C LYS A 343 -51.97 -14.67 -14.52
N ILE A 344 -51.55 -15.56 -13.61
CA ILE A 344 -52.24 -16.82 -13.34
C ILE A 344 -52.35 -17.10 -11.84
N PRO A 345 -52.85 -16.16 -11.00
CA PRO A 345 -53.00 -16.39 -9.56
C PRO A 345 -53.98 -17.55 -9.26
N VAL A 346 -54.87 -17.86 -10.21
CA VAL A 346 -55.88 -18.92 -10.10
C VAL A 346 -55.28 -20.32 -9.93
N ILE A 347 -54.01 -20.56 -10.32
CA ILE A 347 -53.34 -21.84 -10.01
C ILE A 347 -53.04 -22.00 -8.51
N PHE A 348 -52.97 -20.89 -7.77
CA PHE A 348 -52.70 -20.87 -6.33
C PHE A 348 -53.97 -20.77 -5.50
N ALA A 349 -55.14 -20.56 -6.13
CA ALA A 349 -56.41 -20.48 -5.43
C ALA A 349 -56.81 -21.85 -4.83
N PRO A 350 -57.08 -21.96 -3.52
CA PRO A 350 -57.41 -23.23 -2.85
C PRO A 350 -58.83 -23.73 -3.12
N GLY A 351 -59.59 -23.04 -3.98
CA GLY A 351 -61.04 -23.25 -4.16
C GLY A 351 -61.47 -24.62 -4.70
N ASN A 352 -60.54 -25.48 -5.13
CA ASN A 352 -60.83 -26.88 -5.46
C ASN A 352 -59.59 -27.78 -5.18
N PRO A 353 -59.62 -28.63 -4.13
CA PRO A 353 -58.47 -29.45 -3.71
C PRO A 353 -57.95 -30.39 -4.80
N ASN A 354 -58.84 -31.01 -5.58
CA ASN A 354 -58.45 -31.96 -6.63
C ASN A 354 -57.68 -31.29 -7.77
N VAL A 355 -58.15 -30.11 -8.17
CA VAL A 355 -57.50 -29.28 -9.19
C VAL A 355 -56.18 -28.71 -8.67
N PHE A 356 -56.10 -28.38 -7.38
CA PHE A 356 -54.85 -27.96 -6.74
C PHE A 356 -53.80 -29.09 -6.70
N HIS A 357 -54.20 -30.33 -6.38
CA HIS A 357 -53.32 -31.50 -6.40
C HIS A 357 -52.82 -31.84 -7.81
N GLU A 358 -53.69 -31.79 -8.82
CA GLU A 358 -53.29 -32.04 -10.21
C GLU A 358 -52.33 -30.95 -10.75
N ARG A 359 -52.56 -29.68 -10.37
CA ARG A 359 -51.70 -28.55 -10.73
C ARG A 359 -50.36 -28.55 -9.99
N THR A 360 -50.34 -28.95 -8.71
CA THR A 360 -49.09 -29.12 -7.95
C THR A 360 -48.28 -30.31 -8.46
N PHE A 361 -48.92 -31.38 -8.92
CA PHE A 361 -48.26 -32.50 -9.59
C PHE A 361 -47.64 -32.08 -10.93
N ALA A 362 -48.36 -31.32 -11.76
CA ALA A 362 -47.80 -30.75 -13.00
C ALA A 362 -46.59 -29.84 -12.73
N ARG A 363 -46.61 -29.07 -11.63
CA ARG A 363 -45.47 -28.27 -11.16
C ARG A 363 -44.28 -29.13 -10.74
N GLN A 364 -44.52 -30.24 -10.05
CA GLN A 364 -43.46 -31.19 -9.66
C GLN A 364 -42.85 -31.92 -10.88
N LEU A 365 -43.65 -32.27 -11.87
CA LEU A 365 -43.18 -32.83 -13.15
C LEU A 365 -42.31 -31.83 -13.91
N GLY A 366 -42.72 -30.55 -13.98
CA GLY A 366 -41.91 -29.47 -14.57
C GLY A 366 -40.57 -29.28 -13.84
N LYS A 367 -40.58 -29.38 -12.51
CA LYS A 367 -39.35 -29.36 -11.69
C LYS A 367 -38.44 -30.56 -11.98
N ALA A 368 -38.99 -31.77 -12.04
CA ALA A 368 -38.23 -32.99 -12.33
C ALA A 368 -37.62 -32.98 -13.75
N SER A 369 -38.35 -32.47 -14.75
CA SER A 369 -37.81 -32.30 -16.11
C SER A 369 -36.71 -31.23 -16.18
N ALA A 370 -36.81 -30.16 -15.40
CA ALA A 370 -35.79 -29.12 -15.32
C ALA A 370 -34.51 -29.64 -14.64
N GLN A 371 -34.65 -30.46 -13.59
CA GLN A 371 -33.55 -31.08 -12.84
C GLN A 371 -32.76 -32.09 -13.70
N THR A 372 -33.45 -32.86 -14.55
CA THR A 372 -32.82 -33.84 -15.46
C THR A 372 -32.06 -33.16 -16.61
N THR A 373 -32.47 -31.96 -17.02
CA THR A 373 -31.99 -31.34 -18.27
C THR A 373 -31.00 -30.19 -18.07
N TYR A 374 -31.00 -29.52 -16.91
CA TYR A 374 -30.25 -28.27 -16.71
C TYR A 374 -29.34 -28.20 -15.45
N GLY A 375 -29.31 -29.27 -14.62
CA GLY A 375 -28.32 -29.46 -13.54
C GLY A 375 -28.73 -28.94 -12.14
N GLU A 376 -28.02 -29.39 -11.10
CA GLU A 376 -28.33 -29.18 -9.67
C GLU A 376 -28.29 -27.71 -9.21
N LYS A 377 -27.45 -26.86 -9.82
CA LYS A 377 -27.32 -25.44 -9.42
C LYS A 377 -28.58 -24.63 -9.71
N THR A 378 -29.25 -24.94 -10.83
CA THR A 378 -30.54 -24.34 -11.20
C THR A 378 -31.62 -24.76 -10.20
N THR A 379 -31.56 -26.01 -9.71
CA THR A 379 -32.50 -26.55 -8.72
C THR A 379 -32.31 -25.92 -7.34
N ALA A 380 -31.07 -25.74 -6.88
CA ALA A 380 -30.76 -25.08 -5.61
C ALA A 380 -31.20 -23.60 -5.58
N TYR A 381 -31.12 -22.89 -6.72
CA TYR A 381 -31.64 -21.52 -6.84
C TYR A 381 -33.17 -21.48 -6.85
N ILE A 382 -33.81 -22.44 -7.54
CA ILE A 382 -35.28 -22.63 -7.51
C ILE A 382 -35.75 -22.89 -6.09
N GLU A 383 -35.09 -23.77 -5.34
CA GLU A 383 -35.39 -24.06 -3.93
C GLU A 383 -35.22 -22.82 -3.06
N ARG A 384 -34.10 -22.08 -3.18
CA ARG A 384 -33.87 -20.87 -2.40
C ARG A 384 -34.96 -19.82 -2.59
N ARG A 385 -35.39 -19.57 -3.82
CA ARG A 385 -36.36 -18.50 -4.15
C ARG A 385 -37.82 -18.94 -3.95
N THR A 386 -38.14 -20.22 -4.17
CA THR A 386 -39.47 -20.78 -3.79
C THR A 386 -39.63 -20.90 -2.28
N LEU A 387 -38.55 -21.14 -1.52
CA LEU A 387 -38.56 -21.06 -0.05
C LEU A 387 -38.74 -19.61 0.43
N THR A 388 -38.15 -18.60 -0.24
CA THR A 388 -38.38 -17.19 0.14
C THR A 388 -39.83 -16.75 -0.08
N ASN A 389 -40.50 -17.20 -1.16
CA ASN A 389 -41.91 -16.86 -1.42
C ASN A 389 -42.90 -17.75 -0.63
N ALA A 390 -42.50 -18.93 -0.17
CA ALA A 390 -43.32 -19.76 0.73
C ALA A 390 -43.26 -19.30 2.20
N ILE A 391 -42.25 -18.50 2.58
CA ILE A 391 -42.12 -17.97 3.96
C ILE A 391 -42.88 -16.63 4.13
N PHE A 392 -43.31 -15.97 3.06
CA PHE A 392 -44.08 -14.71 3.12
C PHE A 392 -45.56 -14.82 2.70
N ALA A 393 -46.09 -16.04 2.56
CA ALA A 393 -47.52 -16.28 2.38
C ALA A 393 -48.07 -17.09 3.56
N TRP A 394 -48.01 -16.47 4.74
CA TRP A 394 -48.99 -16.66 5.80
C TRP A 394 -49.86 -15.42 5.86
#